data_AF-A0A358CTL7-F1
#
_entry.id   AF-A0A358CTL7-F1
#
_cell.length_a   1.000
_cell.length_b   1.000
_cell.length_c   1.000
_cell.angle_alpha   90.00
_cell.angle_beta   90.00
_cell.angle_gamma   90.00
#
_symmetry.space_group_name_H-M   'P 1'
#
loop_
_entity.id
_entity.type
_entity.pdbx_description
1 polymer ?
#
loop_
_entity_poly.entity_id
_entity_poly.type
_entity_poly.pdbx_seq_one_letter_code
_entity_poly.pdbx_strand_id
1 'polypeptide(L)' 'MEHMNLDRLERLIHIPVSSRPDWLKNAREDAEELLWLASRARTNQDLASLEELDREAGIMAERLQYRMDNEL' A
#
# COMPACT_ATOMS: atom_id res chain seq x y z
N MET A 1 -4.69 -17.55 -2.94
CA MET A 1 -4.01 -16.77 -1.90
C MET A 1 -4.70 -15.43 -1.84
N GLU A 2 -5.15 -15.02 -0.66
CA GLU A 2 -5.69 -13.67 -0.46
C GLU A 2 -4.49 -12.74 -0.26
N HIS A 3 -4.36 -11.71 -1.09
CA HIS A 3 -3.30 -10.71 -0.95
C HIS A 3 -3.72 -9.67 0.10
N MET A 4 -3.78 -10.11 1.35
CA MET A 4 -4.35 -9.36 2.46
C MET A 4 -3.63 -8.03 2.71
N ASN A 5 -2.34 -7.93 2.39
CA ASN A 5 -1.57 -6.72 2.62
C ASN A 5 -1.80 -5.68 1.54
N LEU A 6 -1.97 -6.10 0.28
CA LEU A 6 -2.37 -5.21 -0.81
C LEU A 6 -3.74 -4.59 -0.54
N ASP A 7 -4.73 -5.40 -0.15
CA ASP A 7 -6.07 -4.91 0.20
C ASP A 7 -6.03 -3.96 1.42
N ARG A 8 -5.18 -4.26 2.41
CA ARG A 8 -4.98 -3.41 3.58
C ARG A 8 -4.35 -2.07 3.19
N LEU A 9 -3.33 -2.09 2.34
CA LEU A 9 -2.64 -0.89 1.86
C LEU A 9 -3.60 0.02 1.08
N GLU A 10 -4.38 -0.55 0.15
CA GLU A 10 -5.40 0.17 -0.63
C GLU A 10 -6.40 0.90 0.28
N ARG A 11 -6.88 0.23 1.33
CA ARG A 11 -7.79 0.87 2.30
C ARG A 11 -7.12 2.02 3.04
N LEU A 12 -5.88 1.85 3.50
CA LEU A 12 -5.15 2.85 4.29
C LEU A 12 -4.95 4.15 3.50
N ILE A 13 -4.51 4.05 2.25
CA ILE A 13 -4.21 5.23 1.44
C ILE A 13 -5.46 6.04 1.12
N HIS A 14 -6.63 5.41 1.08
CA HIS A 14 -7.91 6.08 0.84
C HIS A 14 -8.58 6.65 2.10
N ILE A 15 -7.99 6.48 3.29
CA ILE A 15 -8.55 7.07 4.52
C ILE A 15 -8.53 8.61 4.39
N PRO A 16 -9.69 9.28 4.57
CA PRO A 16 -9.73 10.73 4.60
C PRO A 16 -9.09 11.22 5.89
N VAL A 17 -8.13 12.14 5.76
CA VAL A 17 -7.44 12.77 6.88
C VAL A 17 -7.66 14.27 6.84
N SER A 18 -7.84 14.88 8.00
CA SER A 18 -8.06 16.33 8.16
C SER A 18 -6.83 17.15 7.79
N SER A 19 -5.66 16.64 8.17
CA SER A 19 -4.34 17.20 7.87
C SER A 19 -3.81 16.54 6.59
N ARG A 20 -3.29 17.31 5.63
CA ARG A 20 -2.66 16.76 4.41
C ARG A 20 -1.14 16.90 4.50
N PRO A 21 -0.45 16.11 5.32
CA PRO A 21 0.99 16.21 5.42
C PRO A 21 1.65 15.71 4.13
N ASP A 22 2.77 16.33 3.74
CA ASP A 22 3.49 15.98 2.51
C ASP A 22 3.94 14.51 2.49
N TRP A 23 4.27 13.94 3.66
CA TRP A 23 4.65 12.53 3.75
C TRP A 23 3.51 11.60 3.33
N LEU A 24 2.26 11.96 3.60
CA LEU A 24 1.11 11.12 3.22
C LEU A 24 0.85 11.22 1.72
N LYS A 25 1.10 12.39 1.12
CA LYS A 25 1.02 12.53 -0.34
C LYS A 25 2.03 11.60 -1.03
N ASN A 26 3.30 11.66 -0.61
CA ASN A 26 4.34 10.80 -1.18
C ASN A 26 4.03 9.31 -0.96
N ALA A 27 3.59 8.95 0.25
CA ALA A 27 3.27 7.56 0.55
C ALA A 27 2.04 7.04 -0.21
N ARG A 28 1.10 7.91 -0.60
CA ARG A 28 0.00 7.55 -1.50
C ARG A 28 0.50 7.28 -2.92
N GLU A 29 1.37 8.12 -3.44
CA GLU A 29 1.98 7.93 -4.77
C GLU A 29 2.75 6.60 -4.82
N ASP A 30 3.59 6.32 -3.82
CA ASP A 30 4.36 5.05 -3.74
C ASP A 30 3.44 3.83 -3.63
N ALA A 31 2.37 3.92 -2.85
CA ALA A 31 1.41 2.83 -2.70
C ALA A 31 0.58 2.58 -3.97
N GLU A 32 0.17 3.64 -4.68
CA GLU A 32 -0.52 3.53 -5.97
C GLU A 32 0.35 2.82 -7.01
N GLU A 33 1.65 3.13 -7.06
CA GLU A 33 2.60 2.41 -7.92
C GLU A 33 2.67 0.93 -7.55
N LEU A 34 2.79 0.60 -6.27
CA LEU A 34 2.87 -0.78 -5.79
C LEU A 34 1.59 -1.57 -6.13
N LEU A 35 0.41 -0.97 -5.91
CA LEU A 35 -0.88 -1.57 -6.25
C LEU A 35 -1.03 -1.77 -7.77
N TRP A 36 -0.52 -0.84 -8.58
CA TRP A 36 -0.49 -0.98 -10.03
C TRP A 36 0.41 -2.15 -10.47
N LEU A 37 1.61 -2.27 -9.89
CA LEU A 37 2.52 -3.41 -10.14
C LEU A 37 1.87 -4.73 -9.77
N ALA A 38 1.16 -4.80 -8.64
CA ALA A 38 0.45 -5.99 -8.22
C ALA A 38 -0.70 -6.35 -9.17
N SER A 39 -1.48 -5.36 -9.62
CA SER A 39 -2.51 -5.57 -10.64
C SER A 39 -1.95 -6.14 -11.94
N ARG A 40 -0.78 -5.64 -12.37
CA ARG A 40 -0.06 -6.15 -13.55
C ARG A 40 0.46 -7.57 -13.34
N ALA A 41 1.08 -7.86 -12.19
CA ALA A 41 1.57 -9.20 -11.86
C ALA A 41 0.42 -10.22 -11.82
N ARG A 42 -0.74 -9.84 -11.26
CA ARG A 42 -1.98 -10.65 -11.28
C ARG A 42 -2.45 -10.93 -12.70
N THR A 43 -2.48 -9.91 -13.55
CA THR A 43 -2.87 -10.04 -14.96
C THR A 43 -1.94 -11.00 -15.72
N ASN A 44 -0.64 -10.95 -15.40
CA ASN A 44 0.37 -11.81 -16.00
C ASN A 44 0.50 -13.20 -15.34
N GLN A 45 -0.31 -13.49 -14.32
CA GLN A 45 -0.22 -14.71 -13.49
C GLN A 45 1.17 -14.91 -12.86
N ASP A 46 1.90 -13.82 -12.62
CA ASP A 46 3.20 -13.84 -11.97
C ASP A 46 3.03 -13.90 -10.44
N LEU A 47 2.85 -15.12 -9.94
CA LEU A 47 2.61 -15.38 -8.52
C LEU A 47 3.81 -15.02 -7.64
N ALA A 48 5.05 -15.17 -8.14
CA ALA A 48 6.25 -14.85 -7.38
C ALA A 48 6.36 -13.35 -7.14
N SER A 49 6.12 -12.55 -8.17
CA SER A 49 6.08 -11.10 -8.04
C SER A 49 4.93 -10.64 -7.15
N LEU A 50 3.75 -11.28 -7.24
CA LEU A 50 2.63 -10.97 -6.35
C LEU A 50 2.94 -11.23 -4.86
N GLU A 51 3.65 -12.32 -4.54
CA GLU A 51 4.04 -12.62 -3.15
C GLU A 51 5.08 -11.62 -2.62
N GLU A 52 5.99 -11.14 -3.45
CA GLU A 52 6.94 -10.07 -3.07
C GLU A 52 6.19 -8.75 -2.86
N LEU A 53 5.35 -8.36 -3.79
CA LEU A 53 4.57 -7.13 -3.71
C LEU A 53 3.62 -7.13 -2.51
N ASP A 54 3.02 -8.27 -2.15
CA ASP A 54 2.21 -8.38 -0.94
C ASP A 54 3.05 -8.19 0.34
N ARG A 55 4.29 -8.70 0.38
CA ARG A 55 5.21 -8.44 1.50
C ARG A 55 5.61 -6.97 1.60
N GLU A 56 5.95 -6.34 0.47
CA GLU A 56 6.28 -4.92 0.42
C GLU A 56 5.08 -4.06 0.85
N ALA A 57 3.87 -4.41 0.41
CA ALA A 57 2.64 -3.75 0.82
C ALA A 57 2.43 -3.83 2.34
N GLY A 58 2.76 -4.97 2.96
CA GLY A 58 2.67 -5.14 4.41
C GLY A 58 3.57 -4.17 5.16
N ILE A 59 4.84 -4.07 4.74
CA ILE A 59 5.82 -3.14 5.34
C ILE A 59 5.37 -1.68 5.18
N MET A 60 4.87 -1.33 3.99
CA MET A 60 4.39 0.03 3.72
C MET A 60 3.13 0.34 4.55
N ALA A 61 2.18 -0.59 4.63
CA ALA A 61 0.96 -0.45 5.41
C ALA A 61 1.25 -0.26 6.91
N GLU A 62 2.22 -0.99 7.46
CA GLU A 62 2.65 -0.82 8.86
C GLU A 62 3.26 0.57 9.11
N ARG A 63 4.15 1.03 8.22
CA ARG A 63 4.76 2.36 8.34
C ARG A 63 3.73 3.47 8.22
N LEU A 64 2.80 3.35 7.28
CA LEU A 64 1.70 4.30 7.10
C LEU A 64 0.82 4.36 8.34
N GLN A 65 0.34 3.21 8.83
CA GLN A 65 -0.47 3.14 10.04
C GLN A 65 0.25 3.78 11.24
N TYR A 66 1.52 3.43 11.45
CA TYR A 66 2.31 4.00 12.53
C TYR A 66 2.37 5.54 12.45
N ARG A 67 2.63 6.10 11.26
CA ARG A 67 2.67 7.56 11.11
C ARG A 67 1.30 8.19 11.29
N MET A 68 0.24 7.57 10.78
CA MET A 68 -1.12 8.06 11.00
C MET A 68 -1.47 8.10 12.48
N ASP A 69 -1.03 7.12 13.27
CA ASP A 69 -1.32 7.06 14.71
C ASP A 69 -0.48 8.06 15.54
N ASN A 70 0.62 8.60 15.00
CA ASN A 70 1.58 9.43 15.74
C ASN A 70 1.72 10.87 15.20
N GLU A 71 1.37 11.13 13.94
CA GLU A 71 1.64 12.39 13.23
C GLU A 71 0.38 13.09 12.68
N LEU A 72 -0.82 12.47 12.79
CA LEU A 72 -2.11 13.07 12.43
C LEU A 72 -2.91 13.49 13.66
#